data_AF-A0A7V9BU37-F1
#
_entry.id   AF-A0A7V9BU37-F1
#
_cell.length_a   1.000
_cell.length_b   1.000
_cell.length_c   1.000
_cell.angle_alpha   90.00
_cell.angle_beta   90.00
_cell.angle_gamma   90.00
#
_symmetry.space_group_name_H-M   'P 1'
#
loop_
_entity.id
_entity.type
_entity.pdbx_description
1 polymer ?
#
loop_
_entity_poly.entity_id
_entity_poly.type
_entity_poly.pdbx_seq_one_letter_code
_entity_poly.pdbx_strand_id
1 'polypeptide(L)'
;MRMVPFLLVTGCFAQVELGGGTASDPDTDGDGLTDAQEAELGLDPASNDSDGDTFPDGDEVAANADPLDPDHHPYAGGWPIAACRTDIVETGNQVGDVAANFKLTDAFGDTVHLYDFCDRTVLLIYAAFW
;
A
#
# COMPACT_ATOMS: atom_id res chain seq x y z
N MET A 1 4.57 39.69 -48.60
CA MET A 1 5.29 39.24 -47.39
C MET A 1 4.87 40.05 -46.19
N ARG A 2 4.21 39.43 -45.20
CA ARG A 2 4.25 39.88 -43.80
C ARG A 2 3.74 38.75 -42.92
N MET A 3 4.60 38.34 -41.99
CA MET A 3 4.53 37.12 -41.19
C MET A 3 3.37 37.16 -40.22
N VAL A 4 2.76 35.99 -40.01
CA VAL A 4 1.75 35.74 -38.97
C VAL A 4 2.49 35.37 -37.69
N PRO A 5 2.28 36.05 -36.55
CA PRO A 5 2.79 35.55 -35.28
C PRO A 5 1.89 34.41 -34.79
N PHE A 6 2.45 33.22 -34.80
CA PHE A 6 1.90 31.98 -34.25
C PHE A 6 1.83 32.13 -32.71
N LEU A 7 0.61 32.26 -32.16
CA LEU A 7 0.38 32.23 -30.72
C LEU A 7 0.50 30.77 -30.26
N LEU A 8 1.70 30.37 -29.85
CA LEU A 8 1.93 29.08 -29.23
C LEU A 8 1.30 29.11 -27.83
N VAL A 9 0.14 28.47 -27.69
CA VAL A 9 -0.40 28.11 -26.37
C VAL A 9 0.58 27.12 -25.77
N THR A 10 1.27 27.52 -24.71
CA THR A 10 2.10 26.66 -23.87
C THR A 10 1.21 25.62 -23.22
N GLY A 11 0.91 24.55 -23.97
CA GLY A 11 0.27 23.35 -23.47
C GLY A 11 1.31 22.51 -22.74
N CYS A 12 1.15 22.44 -21.43
CA CYS A 12 1.70 21.45 -20.50
C CYS A 12 2.56 20.36 -21.14
N PHE A 13 3.86 20.62 -21.27
CA PHE A 13 4.82 19.53 -21.24
C PHE A 13 4.80 19.04 -19.81
N ALA A 14 4.26 17.85 -19.56
CA ALA A 14 4.71 17.06 -18.42
C ALA A 14 6.19 16.78 -18.69
N GLN A 15 7.06 17.66 -18.19
CA GLN A 15 8.44 17.26 -17.95
C GLN A 15 8.33 16.14 -16.93
N VAL A 16 8.69 14.92 -17.35
CA VAL A 16 9.39 14.03 -16.45
C VAL A 16 10.63 14.80 -16.05
N GLU A 17 10.59 15.47 -14.90
CA GLU A 17 11.78 16.07 -14.31
C GLU A 17 12.70 14.94 -13.87
N LEU A 18 13.54 14.48 -14.79
CA LEU A 18 14.84 13.93 -14.42
C LEU A 18 15.70 15.09 -13.92
N GLY A 19 15.38 15.63 -12.74
CA GLY A 19 16.18 16.60 -12.00
C GLY A 19 16.83 15.85 -10.83
N GLY A 20 18.15 15.70 -10.74
CA GLY A 20 19.12 16.78 -10.88
C GLY A 20 19.50 17.22 -9.47
N GLY A 21 20.54 16.58 -8.93
CA GLY A 21 20.92 16.61 -7.54
C GLY A 21 21.01 18.00 -6.90
N THR A 22 20.44 18.07 -5.69
CA THR A 22 20.59 19.21 -4.78
C THR A 22 21.50 18.82 -3.62
N ALA A 23 22.66 18.20 -3.86
CA ALA A 23 23.42 17.54 -2.78
C ALA A 23 22.50 16.64 -1.91
N SER A 24 21.51 16.04 -2.57
CA SER A 24 20.52 15.11 -2.06
C SER A 24 21.20 13.79 -1.85
N ASP A 25 20.98 13.16 -0.71
CA ASP A 25 21.44 11.79 -0.49
C ASP A 25 21.04 10.91 -1.69
N PRO A 26 21.93 9.98 -2.10
CA PRO A 26 21.61 9.03 -3.17
C PRO A 26 20.34 8.25 -2.84
N ASP A 27 19.63 7.85 -3.89
CA ASP A 27 18.51 6.90 -3.90
C ASP A 27 18.95 5.86 -4.95
N THR A 28 19.50 4.76 -4.47
CA THR A 28 20.30 3.83 -5.27
C THR A 28 19.43 2.89 -6.12
N ASP A 29 18.25 2.52 -5.64
CA ASP A 29 17.32 1.63 -6.33
C ASP A 29 16.12 2.35 -6.98
N GLY A 30 15.89 3.62 -6.64
CA GLY A 30 14.90 4.49 -7.25
C GLY A 30 13.48 4.27 -6.75
N ASP A 31 13.30 3.78 -5.53
CA ASP A 31 11.99 3.50 -4.93
C ASP A 31 11.31 4.75 -4.32
N GLY A 32 12.07 5.85 -4.17
CA GLY A 32 11.63 7.12 -3.61
C GLY A 32 12.05 7.40 -2.16
N LEU A 33 12.79 6.48 -1.53
CA LEU A 33 13.55 6.69 -0.30
C LEU A 33 15.02 6.99 -0.65
N THR A 34 15.69 7.81 0.16
CA THR A 34 17.15 7.95 0.02
C THR A 34 17.87 6.81 0.75
N ASP A 35 19.08 6.45 0.31
CA ASP A 35 19.95 5.46 0.96
C ASP A 35 20.10 5.72 2.47
N ALA A 36 20.06 7.00 2.88
CA ALA A 36 20.13 7.40 4.28
C ALA A 36 18.81 7.10 5.03
N GLN A 37 17.66 7.35 4.41
CA GLN A 37 16.36 6.99 4.99
C GLN A 37 16.20 5.48 5.10
N GLU A 38 16.60 4.75 4.06
CA GLU A 38 16.60 3.28 4.06
C GLU A 38 17.50 2.72 5.15
N ALA A 39 18.71 3.27 5.31
CA ALA A 39 19.61 2.89 6.40
C ALA A 39 19.05 3.19 7.80
N GLU A 40 18.25 4.25 7.96
CA GLU A 40 17.56 4.56 9.21
C GLU A 40 16.39 3.61 9.51
N LEU A 41 15.71 3.13 8.46
CA LEU A 41 14.59 2.17 8.54
C LEU A 41 15.06 0.71 8.62
N GLY A 42 16.32 0.43 8.27
CA GLY A 42 16.88 -0.92 8.25
C GLY A 42 16.63 -1.69 6.95
N LEU A 43 16.33 -0.95 5.88
CA LEU A 43 16.10 -1.45 4.51
C LEU A 43 17.43 -1.64 3.75
N ASP A 44 17.38 -2.30 2.60
CA ASP A 44 18.53 -2.49 1.71
C ASP A 44 18.55 -1.42 0.61
N PRO A 45 19.48 -0.45 0.62
CA PRO A 45 19.54 0.62 -0.40
C PRO A 45 19.69 0.17 -1.85
N ALA A 46 19.97 -1.12 -2.08
CA ALA A 46 20.07 -1.68 -3.42
C ALA A 46 18.84 -2.51 -3.82
N SER A 47 17.81 -2.59 -2.97
CA SER A 47 16.62 -3.42 -3.16
C SER A 47 15.38 -2.56 -2.95
N ASN A 48 14.70 -2.27 -4.06
CA ASN A 48 13.49 -1.45 -4.05
C ASN A 48 12.27 -2.14 -3.42
N ASP A 49 12.45 -3.27 -2.74
CA ASP A 49 11.47 -4.20 -2.17
C ASP A 49 12.28 -5.07 -1.18
N SER A 50 12.34 -4.65 0.07
CA SER A 50 13.22 -5.20 1.10
C SER A 50 12.69 -6.50 1.71
N ASP A 51 11.38 -6.73 1.72
CA ASP A 51 10.75 -7.93 2.26
C ASP A 51 10.30 -8.95 1.19
N GLY A 52 10.30 -8.54 -0.08
CA GLY A 52 10.10 -9.39 -1.25
C GLY A 52 8.63 -9.66 -1.57
N ASP A 53 7.72 -8.81 -1.14
CA ASP A 53 6.28 -8.97 -1.32
C ASP A 53 5.72 -8.29 -2.59
N THR A 54 6.59 -7.67 -3.38
CA THR A 54 6.35 -6.95 -4.64
C THR A 54 5.84 -5.51 -4.52
N PHE A 55 5.76 -4.96 -3.31
CA PHE A 55 5.52 -3.54 -3.08
C PHE A 55 6.84 -2.80 -2.87
N PRO A 56 7.02 -1.61 -3.49
CA PRO A 56 8.25 -0.86 -3.25
C PRO A 56 8.32 -0.23 -1.85
N ASP A 57 9.47 -0.29 -1.18
CA ASP A 57 9.59 0.18 0.22
C ASP A 57 9.10 1.63 0.38
N GLY A 58 9.40 2.50 -0.59
CA GLY A 58 8.90 3.88 -0.64
C GLY A 58 7.38 4.01 -0.70
N ASP A 59 6.68 3.14 -1.43
CA ASP A 59 5.21 3.11 -1.49
C ASP A 59 4.63 2.61 -0.15
N GLU A 60 5.28 1.64 0.47
CA GLU A 60 4.88 1.10 1.77
C GLU A 60 5.03 2.13 2.89
N VAL A 61 6.18 2.81 2.95
CA VAL A 61 6.43 3.91 3.90
C VAL A 61 5.41 5.03 3.70
N ALA A 62 5.08 5.39 2.46
CA ALA A 62 4.07 6.40 2.16
C ALA A 62 2.66 5.99 2.63
N ALA A 63 2.36 4.69 2.66
CA ALA A 63 1.10 4.13 3.12
C ALA A 63 1.03 3.87 4.64
N ASN A 64 2.12 4.07 5.39
CA ASN A 64 2.30 3.59 6.78
C ASN A 64 2.23 2.05 6.90
N ALA A 65 2.64 1.34 5.85
CA ALA A 65 2.96 -0.08 5.86
C ALA A 65 4.39 -0.29 6.43
N ASP A 66 4.76 -1.54 6.70
CA ASP A 66 6.06 -1.92 7.27
C ASP A 66 6.85 -2.65 6.18
N PRO A 67 7.83 -2.00 5.53
CA PRO A 67 8.59 -2.55 4.40
C PRO A 67 9.56 -3.70 4.75
N LEU A 68 9.46 -4.21 5.98
CA LEU A 68 10.19 -5.38 6.47
C LEU A 68 9.26 -6.53 6.84
N ASP A 69 7.95 -6.37 6.66
CA ASP A 69 6.93 -7.36 6.96
C ASP A 69 6.08 -7.64 5.70
N PRO A 70 6.31 -8.77 5.02
CA PRO A 70 5.66 -9.07 3.72
C PRO A 70 4.14 -9.33 3.84
N ASP A 71 3.58 -9.30 5.06
CA ASP A 71 2.15 -9.33 5.31
C ASP A 71 1.56 -7.92 5.63
N HIS A 72 2.39 -6.88 5.69
CA HIS A 72 2.02 -5.51 6.11
C HIS A 72 2.27 -4.46 5.02
N HIS A 73 1.68 -4.70 3.87
CA HIS A 73 1.79 -3.85 2.68
C HIS A 73 0.51 -3.03 2.40
N PRO A 74 0.56 -2.05 1.49
CA PRO A 74 -0.62 -1.32 1.04
C PRO A 74 -1.68 -2.26 0.47
N TYR A 75 -2.93 -2.12 0.94
CA TYR A 75 -4.03 -2.95 0.45
C TYR A 75 -4.34 -2.67 -1.04
N ALA A 76 -3.99 -3.62 -1.91
CA ALA A 76 -4.17 -3.49 -3.36
C ALA A 76 -5.62 -3.69 -3.82
N GLY A 77 -6.49 -4.27 -2.97
CA GLY A 77 -7.86 -4.61 -3.34
C GLY A 77 -8.81 -3.43 -3.57
N GLY A 78 -8.34 -2.18 -3.41
CA GLY A 78 -9.09 -0.97 -3.76
C GLY A 78 -10.32 -0.69 -2.89
N TRP A 79 -10.50 -1.46 -1.81
CA TRP A 79 -11.49 -1.17 -0.78
C TRP A 79 -10.89 -0.19 0.23
N PRO A 80 -11.62 0.87 0.61
CA PRO A 80 -11.20 1.74 1.69
C PRO A 80 -11.40 0.99 3.02
N ILE A 81 -10.44 0.11 3.34
CA ILE A 81 -10.33 -0.48 4.68
C ILE A 81 -9.95 0.67 5.62
N ALA A 82 -10.95 1.17 6.34
CA ALA A 82 -10.70 2.18 7.36
C ALA A 82 -9.99 1.44 8.49
N ALA A 83 -8.75 1.82 8.78
CA ALA A 83 -7.98 1.21 9.85
C ALA A 83 -8.69 1.41 11.20
N CYS A 84 -9.48 0.44 11.64
CA CYS A 84 -9.73 0.25 13.06
C CYS A 84 -9.55 -1.21 13.45
N ARG A 85 -8.39 -1.48 14.06
CA ARG A 85 -8.19 -2.61 14.97
C ARG A 85 -7.68 -2.10 16.31
N THR A 86 -8.55 -2.09 17.31
CA THR A 86 -8.36 -2.59 18.69
C THR A 86 -9.82 -2.81 19.13
N ASP A 87 -10.31 -3.92 19.66
CA ASP A 87 -9.77 -4.91 20.57
C ASP A 87 -10.74 -6.11 20.45
N ILE A 88 -10.25 -7.31 20.11
CA ILE A 88 -11.06 -8.52 20.26
C ILE A 88 -10.23 -9.56 21.03
N VAL A 89 -10.67 -9.79 22.26
CA VAL A 89 -10.21 -10.85 23.16
C VAL A 89 -10.69 -12.18 22.60
N GLU A 90 -9.86 -13.22 22.71
CA GLU A 90 -10.04 -14.54 22.10
C GLU A 90 -11.46 -15.15 22.12
N THR A 91 -11.69 -15.99 21.10
CA THR A 91 -12.87 -16.77 20.68
C THR A 91 -13.64 -17.54 21.76
N GLY A 92 -14.88 -17.87 21.39
CA GLY A 92 -15.45 -19.20 21.62
C GLY A 92 -15.86 -19.89 20.30
N ASN A 93 -16.05 -21.21 20.29
CA ASN A 93 -16.44 -22.03 19.14
C ASN A 93 -17.80 -22.74 19.31
N GLN A 94 -18.63 -22.24 20.22
CA GLN A 94 -19.95 -22.78 20.53
C GLN A 94 -21.06 -21.96 19.87
N VAL A 95 -22.25 -22.54 19.82
CA VAL A 95 -23.45 -21.85 19.35
C VAL A 95 -23.74 -20.66 20.27
N GLY A 96 -23.65 -19.45 19.72
CA GLY A 96 -23.87 -18.20 20.45
C GLY A 96 -22.59 -17.39 20.71
N ASP A 97 -21.42 -17.95 20.44
CA ASP A 97 -20.15 -17.22 20.54
C ASP A 97 -19.94 -16.30 19.33
N VAL A 98 -19.24 -15.18 19.55
CA VAL A 98 -18.71 -14.37 18.45
C VAL A 98 -17.57 -15.17 17.83
N ALA A 99 -17.71 -15.52 16.54
CA ALA A 99 -16.66 -16.18 15.77
C ALA A 99 -15.45 -15.25 15.70
N ALA A 100 -14.45 -15.46 16.55
CA ALA A 100 -13.28 -14.60 16.50
C ALA A 100 -12.43 -14.92 15.27
N ASN A 101 -11.85 -13.84 14.74
CA ASN A 101 -10.90 -13.84 13.64
C ASN A 101 -11.37 -14.63 12.42
N PHE A 102 -12.59 -14.35 11.95
CA PHE A 102 -13.00 -14.78 10.62
C PHE A 102 -12.08 -14.11 9.58
N LYS A 103 -11.23 -14.94 8.97
CA LYS A 103 -10.27 -14.53 7.94
C LYS A 103 -10.76 -15.00 6.57
N LEU A 104 -10.64 -14.12 5.59
CA LEU A 104 -10.85 -14.43 4.18
C LEU A 104 -9.56 -14.09 3.43
N THR A 105 -9.29 -14.82 2.36
CA THR A 105 -8.30 -14.39 1.37
C THR A 105 -9.07 -13.69 0.27
N ASP A 106 -8.64 -12.48 -0.09
CA ASP A 106 -9.28 -11.76 -1.19
C ASP A 106 -8.78 -12.24 -2.57
N ALA A 107 -9.13 -11.51 -3.63
CA ALA A 107 -8.76 -11.88 -4.99
C ALA A 107 -7.27 -11.64 -5.32
N PHE A 108 -6.56 -10.89 -4.48
CA PHE A 108 -5.15 -10.53 -4.64
C PHE A 108 -4.23 -11.40 -3.78
N GLY A 109 -4.78 -12.17 -2.84
CA GLY A 109 -4.02 -13.04 -1.95
C GLY A 109 -3.94 -12.50 -0.53
N ASP A 110 -4.47 -11.30 -0.30
CA ASP A 110 -4.36 -10.59 0.97
C ASP A 110 -5.31 -11.22 1.99
N THR A 111 -4.83 -11.35 3.22
CA THR A 111 -5.67 -11.78 4.34
C THR A 111 -6.52 -10.61 4.81
N VAL A 112 -7.82 -10.68 4.54
CA VAL A 112 -8.80 -9.72 5.00
C VAL A 112 -9.52 -10.28 6.22
N HIS A 113 -9.55 -9.52 7.30
CA HIS A 113 -10.32 -9.86 8.47
C HIS A 113 -11.65 -9.13 8.45
N LEU A 114 -12.70 -9.78 8.97
CA LEU A 114 -14.02 -9.17 9.00
C LEU A 114 -14.05 -7.83 9.77
N TYR A 115 -13.16 -7.66 10.77
CA TYR A 115 -13.06 -6.42 11.54
C TYR A 115 -12.37 -5.27 10.79
N ASP A 116 -11.69 -5.52 9.66
CA ASP A 116 -11.10 -4.47 8.82
C ASP A 116 -12.20 -3.63 8.11
N PHE A 117 -13.44 -4.13 8.12
CA PHE A 117 -14.65 -3.45 7.64
C PHE A 117 -15.38 -2.68 8.75
N CYS A 118 -14.65 -2.04 9.67
CA CYS A 118 -15.27 -1.24 10.74
C CYS A 118 -16.25 -0.20 10.17
N ASP A 119 -17.38 0.02 10.86
CA ASP A 119 -18.46 0.91 10.41
C ASP A 119 -19.03 0.62 9.00
N ARG A 120 -18.82 -0.60 8.48
CA ARG A 120 -19.41 -1.09 7.23
C ARG A 120 -20.31 -2.29 7.49
N THR A 121 -21.23 -2.53 6.55
CA THR A 121 -22.06 -3.74 6.52
C THR A 121 -21.43 -4.75 5.57
N VAL A 122 -21.09 -5.93 6.07
CA VAL A 122 -20.58 -7.05 5.27
C VAL A 122 -21.69 -8.08 5.08
N LEU A 123 -22.02 -8.40 3.82
CA LEU A 123 -22.99 -9.44 3.47
C LEU A 123 -22.27 -10.78 3.28
N LEU A 124 -22.50 -11.74 4.17
CA LEU A 124 -22.02 -13.12 4.02
C LEU A 124 -23.13 -13.98 3.43
N ILE A 125 -22.94 -14.47 2.20
CA ILE A 125 -23.82 -15.46 1.58
C ILE A 125 -23.14 -16.81 1.68
N TYR A 126 -23.70 -17.70 2.50
CA TYR A 126 -23.24 -19.08 2.64
C TYR A 126 -24.36 -20.03 2.22
N ALA A 127 -23.99 -21.15 1.61
CA ALA A 127 -24.90 -22.25 1.30
C ALA A 127 -24.25 -23.54 1.77
N ALA A 128 -25.01 -24.36 2.51
CA ALA A 128 -24.61 -25.71 2.84
C ALA A 128 -25.32 -26.66 1.88
N PHE A 129 -24.54 -27.48 1.18
CA PHE A 129 -25.07 -28.59 0.39
C PHE A 129 -24.79 -29.87 1.19
N TRP A 130 -25.85 -30.62 1.49
CA TRP A 130 -25.79 -31.91 2.18
C TRP A 130 -25.71 -33.07 1.18
#